data_AF-A0A401SZ58-F1
#
_entry.id   AF-A0A401SZ58-F1
#
_cell.length_a   1.000
_cell.length_b   1.000
_cell.length_c   1.000
_cell.angle_alpha   90.00
_cell.angle_beta   90.00
_cell.angle_gamma   90.00
#
_symmetry.space_group_name_H-M   'P 1'
#
loop_
_entity.id
_entity.type
_entity.pdbx_description
1 polymer ?
#
loop_
_entity_poly.entity_id
_entity_poly.type
_entity_poly.pdbx_seq_one_letter_code
_entity_poly.pdbx_strand_id
1 'polypeptide(L)'
;MPENISSLVCKRCVIVGNGYTLRNSSLGETINEYDIVIRINDAPVRGYEKDVGSKTTLRFFYPESAAKDPNIENNPSTLLVFLPFKQVDAQWLREIVYDEKRVECGLLLEQIGTGSVVNVGFPLTSISCHSNGLIRLEIVS
;
A
#
# COMPACT_ATOMS: atom_id res chain seq x y z
N MET A 1 5.83 7.18 -35.47
CA MET A 1 6.25 7.43 -34.07
C MET A 1 7.77 7.42 -34.05
N PRO A 2 8.47 8.34 -33.38
CA PRO A 2 9.93 8.39 -33.39
C PRO A 2 10.53 7.09 -32.83
N GLU A 3 11.59 6.57 -33.45
CA GLU A 3 12.20 5.28 -33.07
C GLU A 3 12.64 5.23 -31.59
N ASN A 4 12.99 6.39 -31.02
CA ASN A 4 13.39 6.53 -29.62
C ASN A 4 12.26 6.26 -28.61
N ILE A 5 10.99 6.35 -29.04
CA ILE A 5 9.82 6.05 -28.19
C ILE A 5 9.45 4.57 -28.30
N SER A 6 9.64 3.95 -29.47
CA SER A 6 9.38 2.52 -29.69
C SER A 6 10.40 1.58 -29.03
N SER A 7 11.61 2.06 -28.70
CA SER A 7 12.63 1.28 -28.00
C SER A 7 12.49 1.31 -26.47
N LEU A 8 11.55 2.08 -25.93
CA LEU A 8 11.30 2.13 -24.49
C LEU A 8 10.49 0.90 -24.07
N VAL A 9 10.99 0.16 -23.08
CA VAL A 9 10.23 -0.93 -22.44
C VAL A 9 9.09 -0.31 -21.65
N CYS A 10 7.88 -0.37 -22.21
CA CYS A 10 6.69 0.09 -21.53
C CYS A 10 6.29 -0.91 -20.45
N LYS A 11 6.19 -0.44 -19.20
CA LYS A 11 5.70 -1.23 -18.08
C LYS A 11 4.24 -0.89 -17.81
N ARG A 12 3.42 -1.93 -17.66
CA ARG A 12 2.02 -1.81 -17.27
C ARG A 12 1.89 -1.90 -15.76
N CYS A 13 1.27 -0.89 -15.17
CA CYS A 13 1.04 -0.80 -13.72
C CYS A 13 -0.46 -0.90 -13.42
N VAL A 14 -0.81 -1.57 -12.31
CA VAL A 14 -2.16 -1.58 -11.76
C VAL A 14 -2.11 -1.30 -10.26
N ILE A 15 -3.11 -0.58 -9.77
CA ILE A 15 -3.28 -0.27 -8.35
C ILE A 15 -4.52 -1.00 -7.86
N VAL A 16 -4.35 -1.83 -6.84
CA VAL A 16 -5.42 -2.61 -6.23
C VAL A 16 -5.73 -2.01 -4.86
N GLY A 17 -6.89 -1.37 -4.76
CA GLY A 17 -7.43 -0.86 -3.50
C GLY A 17 -8.12 -1.94 -2.67
N ASN A 18 -8.71 -1.55 -1.55
CA ASN A 18 -9.25 -2.48 -0.53
C ASN A 18 -10.79 -2.55 -0.57
N GLY A 19 -11.40 -2.06 -1.64
CA GLY A 19 -12.84 -1.94 -1.76
C GLY A 19 -13.52 -3.31 -1.90
N TYR A 20 -14.68 -3.46 -1.25
CA TYR A 20 -15.47 -4.70 -1.28
C TYR A 20 -15.91 -5.11 -2.70
N THR A 21 -15.97 -4.17 -3.64
CA THR A 21 -16.32 -4.39 -5.05
C THR A 21 -15.42 -5.42 -5.74
N LEU A 22 -14.21 -5.67 -5.24
CA LEU A 22 -13.33 -6.72 -5.78
C LEU A 22 -13.80 -8.13 -5.42
N ARG A 23 -14.63 -8.32 -4.39
CA ARG A 23 -15.08 -9.64 -3.96
C ARG A 23 -15.94 -10.32 -5.03
N ASN A 24 -15.65 -11.57 -5.33
CA ASN A 24 -16.25 -12.38 -6.40
C ASN A 24 -16.09 -11.78 -7.81
N SER A 25 -15.17 -10.82 -8.01
CA SER A 25 -14.94 -10.21 -9.31
C SER A 25 -14.18 -11.12 -10.27
N SER A 26 -13.46 -12.13 -9.74
CA SER A 26 -12.60 -13.02 -10.52
C SER A 26 -11.53 -12.28 -11.36
N LEU A 27 -11.13 -11.08 -10.95
CA LEU A 27 -10.14 -10.25 -11.66
C LEU A 27 -8.68 -10.67 -11.40
N GLY A 28 -8.44 -11.67 -10.56
CA GLY A 28 -7.10 -11.96 -10.05
C GLY A 28 -6.08 -12.36 -11.12
N GLU A 29 -6.50 -13.12 -12.12
CA GLU A 29 -5.65 -13.47 -13.27
C GLU A 29 -5.31 -12.22 -14.09
N THR A 30 -6.29 -11.39 -14.42
CA THR A 30 -6.11 -10.11 -15.13
C THR A 30 -5.16 -9.16 -14.39
N ILE A 31 -5.25 -9.09 -13.06
CA ILE A 31 -4.35 -8.27 -12.23
C ILE A 31 -2.92 -8.82 -12.33
N ASN A 32 -2.75 -10.14 -12.28
CA ASN A 32 -1.45 -10.80 -12.35
C ASN A 32 -0.75 -10.63 -13.71
N GLU A 33 -1.44 -10.22 -14.78
CA GLU A 33 -0.83 -9.91 -16.09
C GLU A 33 0.00 -8.61 -16.10
N TYR A 34 -0.23 -7.69 -15.15
CA TYR A 34 0.51 -6.44 -15.08
C TYR A 34 1.97 -6.67 -14.64
N ASP A 35 2.89 -5.86 -15.18
CA ASP A 35 4.30 -5.89 -14.79
C ASP A 35 4.48 -5.48 -13.32
N ILE A 36 3.73 -4.45 -12.90
CA ILE A 36 3.81 -3.86 -11.56
C ILE A 36 2.41 -3.87 -10.94
N VAL A 37 2.27 -4.58 -9.82
CA VAL A 37 1.03 -4.60 -9.03
C VAL A 37 1.27 -3.85 -7.71
N ILE A 38 0.55 -2.75 -7.54
CA ILE A 38 0.65 -1.87 -6.39
C ILE A 38 -0.55 -2.14 -5.48
N ARG A 39 -0.29 -2.47 -4.21
CA ARG A 39 -1.32 -2.59 -3.17
C ARG A 39 -1.16 -1.49 -2.14
N ILE A 40 -2.25 -1.19 -1.43
CA ILE A 40 -2.26 -0.17 -0.38
C ILE A 40 -2.77 -0.78 0.93
N ASN A 41 -2.24 -0.29 2.05
CA ASN A 41 -2.66 -0.62 3.41
C ASN A 41 -2.60 -2.15 3.68
N ASP A 42 -3.35 -2.61 4.69
CA ASP A 42 -3.45 -4.00 5.14
C ASP A 42 -4.53 -4.81 4.38
N ALA A 43 -4.56 -4.70 3.05
CA ALA A 43 -5.50 -5.50 2.24
C ALA A 43 -5.07 -6.97 2.22
N PRO A 44 -5.92 -7.94 2.58
CA PRO A 44 -5.56 -9.35 2.48
C PRO A 44 -5.44 -9.78 1.02
N VAL A 45 -4.43 -10.59 0.74
CA VAL A 45 -4.27 -11.28 -0.55
C VAL A 45 -4.58 -12.76 -0.37
N ARG A 46 -4.12 -13.35 0.73
CA ARG A 46 -4.28 -14.77 0.99
C ARG A 46 -5.76 -15.14 1.15
N GLY A 47 -6.23 -16.13 0.39
CA GLY A 47 -7.63 -16.54 0.37
C GLY A 47 -8.54 -15.69 -0.52
N TYR A 48 -8.00 -14.65 -1.17
CA TYR A 48 -8.72 -13.77 -2.09
C TYR A 48 -8.07 -13.72 -3.49
N GLU A 49 -7.09 -14.59 -3.76
CA GLU A 49 -6.23 -14.53 -4.95
C GLU A 49 -7.03 -14.61 -6.25
N LYS A 50 -8.16 -15.33 -6.25
CA LYS A 50 -9.08 -15.40 -7.41
C LYS A 50 -9.59 -14.01 -7.82
N ASP A 51 -9.83 -13.15 -6.84
CA ASP A 51 -10.43 -11.84 -7.03
C ASP A 51 -9.38 -10.73 -7.16
N VAL A 52 -8.33 -10.78 -6.34
CA VAL A 52 -7.36 -9.68 -6.21
C VAL A 52 -5.99 -10.00 -6.77
N GLY A 53 -5.76 -11.23 -7.25
CA GLY A 53 -4.48 -11.71 -7.74
C GLY A 53 -3.54 -12.08 -6.60
N SER A 54 -2.41 -12.72 -6.95
CA SER A 54 -1.39 -13.20 -6.00
C SER A 54 -0.07 -12.45 -6.09
N LYS A 55 0.09 -11.61 -7.12
CA LYS A 55 1.26 -10.76 -7.32
C LYS A 55 1.12 -9.47 -6.51
N THR A 56 2.21 -9.08 -5.86
CA THR A 56 2.43 -7.77 -5.27
C THR A 56 3.87 -7.36 -5.56
N THR A 57 4.05 -6.21 -6.21
CA THR A 57 5.37 -5.64 -6.50
C THR A 57 5.70 -4.55 -5.49
N LEU A 58 4.73 -3.68 -5.23
CA LEU A 58 4.83 -2.57 -4.28
C LEU A 58 3.66 -2.64 -3.32
N ARG A 59 3.91 -2.43 -2.03
CA ARG A 59 2.84 -2.21 -1.04
C ARG A 59 3.08 -0.93 -0.27
N PHE A 60 2.16 0.01 -0.43
CA PHE A 60 2.18 1.28 0.27
C PHE A 60 1.44 1.15 1.60
N PHE A 61 2.02 1.69 2.67
CA PHE A 61 1.40 1.67 3.99
C PHE A 61 1.95 2.80 4.85
N TYR A 62 1.22 3.10 5.92
CA TYR A 62 1.64 3.94 7.04
C TYR A 62 1.47 3.12 8.34
N PRO A 63 1.96 3.57 9.50
CA PRO A 63 2.04 2.75 10.70
C PRO A 63 0.73 2.04 11.07
N GLU A 64 -0.38 2.76 11.12
CA GLU A 64 -1.69 2.25 11.52
C GLU A 64 -2.35 1.37 10.45
N SER A 65 -1.80 1.32 9.23
CA SER A 65 -2.27 0.49 8.12
C SER A 65 -1.29 -0.61 7.74
N ALA A 66 -0.23 -0.82 8.53
CA ALA A 66 0.78 -1.83 8.26
C ALA A 66 0.22 -3.22 8.55
N ALA A 67 0.51 -4.18 7.67
CA ALA A 67 0.19 -5.57 7.93
C ALA A 67 0.95 -6.07 9.17
N LYS A 68 0.25 -6.81 10.04
CA LYS A 68 0.86 -7.38 11.26
C LYS A 68 2.05 -8.29 10.96
N ASP A 69 1.91 -9.12 9.93
CA ASP A 69 3.00 -9.91 9.37
C ASP A 69 3.03 -9.70 7.84
N PRO A 70 3.95 -8.86 7.34
CA PRO A 70 4.04 -8.60 5.91
C PRO A 70 4.46 -9.84 5.11
N ASN A 71 5.09 -10.86 5.71
CA ASN A 71 5.56 -12.03 4.97
C ASN A 71 4.41 -12.97 4.56
N ILE A 72 3.27 -12.90 5.26
CA ILE A 72 2.10 -13.74 4.97
C ILE A 72 1.35 -13.20 3.74
N GLU A 73 1.22 -11.87 3.64
CA GLU A 73 0.37 -11.21 2.65
C GLU A 73 1.13 -10.69 1.43
N ASN A 74 2.45 -10.89 1.36
CA ASN A 74 3.30 -10.39 0.27
C ASN A 74 4.19 -11.49 -0.31
N ASN A 75 4.57 -11.33 -1.58
CA ASN A 75 5.62 -12.15 -2.16
C ASN A 75 6.99 -11.74 -1.57
N PRO A 76 7.99 -12.65 -1.50
CA PRO A 76 9.32 -12.32 -0.98
C PRO A 76 10.04 -11.17 -1.72
N SER A 77 9.67 -10.93 -2.97
CA SER A 77 10.21 -9.83 -3.80
C SER A 77 9.44 -8.51 -3.66
N THR A 78 8.46 -8.43 -2.77
CA THR A 78 7.63 -7.23 -2.61
C THR A 78 8.44 -6.14 -1.95
N LEU A 79 8.47 -4.95 -2.55
CA LEU A 79 9.02 -3.76 -1.91
C LEU A 79 7.94 -3.05 -1.09
N LEU A 80 8.19 -2.93 0.20
CA LEU A 80 7.36 -2.21 1.16
C LEU A 80 7.69 -0.72 1.09
N VAL A 81 6.69 0.12 0.80
CA VAL A 81 6.84 1.57 0.64
C VAL A 81 6.14 2.28 1.80
N PHE A 82 6.94 2.81 2.72
CA PHE A 82 6.47 3.53 3.89
C PHE A 82 6.08 4.98 3.56
N LEU A 83 4.89 5.39 3.98
CA LEU A 83 4.36 6.74 3.79
C LEU A 83 4.18 7.44 5.17
N PRO A 84 5.12 8.30 5.59
CA PRO A 84 4.97 9.07 6.83
C PRO A 84 4.01 10.24 6.62
N PHE A 85 2.94 10.29 7.41
CA PHE A 85 1.96 11.39 7.44
C PHE A 85 2.10 12.27 8.69
N LYS A 86 2.72 11.77 9.76
CA LYS A 86 2.91 12.46 11.03
C LYS A 86 4.38 12.39 11.47
N GLN A 87 4.81 13.34 12.31
CA GLN A 87 6.16 13.32 12.88
C GLN A 87 6.46 12.03 13.66
N VAL A 88 5.44 11.47 14.34
CA VAL A 88 5.55 10.21 15.09
C VAL A 88 5.81 8.99 14.19
N ASP A 89 5.46 9.05 12.90
CA ASP A 89 5.65 7.94 11.98
C ASP A 89 7.15 7.70 11.72
N ALA A 90 7.96 8.76 11.75
CA ALA A 90 9.42 8.62 11.64
C ALA A 90 10.04 7.89 12.84
N GLN A 91 9.47 8.07 14.04
CA GLN A 91 9.88 7.33 15.24
C GLN A 91 9.49 5.86 15.11
N TRP A 92 8.26 5.57 14.68
CA TRP A 92 7.80 4.21 14.41
C TRP A 92 8.67 3.48 13.37
N LEU A 93 9.07 4.15 12.29
CA LEU A 93 9.96 3.56 11.28
C LEU A 93 11.31 3.18 11.91
N ARG A 94 11.85 4.04 12.78
CA ARG A 94 13.09 3.77 13.50
C ARG A 94 12.94 2.53 14.38
N GLU A 95 11.85 2.41 15.14
CA GLU A 95 11.57 1.25 15.98
C GLU A 95 11.55 -0.06 15.18
N ILE A 96 10.95 -0.05 13.99
CA ILE A 96 10.86 -1.25 13.13
C ILE A 96 12.18 -1.60 12.45
N VAL A 97 12.93 -0.60 11.98
CA VAL A 97 14.18 -0.85 11.26
C VAL A 97 15.31 -1.25 12.21
N TYR A 98 15.37 -0.65 13.39
CA TYR A 98 16.45 -0.88 14.36
C TYR A 98 16.11 -1.91 15.44
N ASP A 99 14.91 -2.50 15.39
CA ASP A 99 14.41 -3.47 16.38
C ASP A 99 14.56 -2.94 17.83
N GLU A 100 14.38 -1.62 18.02
CA GLU A 100 14.34 -0.98 19.33
C GLU A 100 13.06 -1.48 20.03
N LYS A 101 13.21 -2.56 20.81
CA LYS A 101 12.17 -3.33 21.54
C LYS A 101 10.75 -2.80 21.46
N ARG A 102 9.86 -3.58 20.81
CA ARG A 102 8.43 -3.59 21.12
C ARG A 102 8.25 -3.85 22.62
N VAL A 103 8.01 -2.81 23.42
CA VAL A 103 7.21 -3.00 24.62
C VAL A 103 5.83 -3.32 24.08
N GLU A 104 5.35 -4.53 24.35
CA GLU A 104 3.97 -4.91 24.08
C GLU A 104 3.10 -3.97 24.91
N CYS A 105 2.71 -2.84 24.31
CA CYS A 105 1.70 -1.99 24.89
C CYS A 105 0.39 -2.73 24.66
N GLY A 106 0.01 -3.56 25.64
CA GLY A 106 -1.39 -3.83 25.86
C GLY A 106 -2.11 -2.49 25.78
N LEU A 107 -3.04 -2.38 24.84
CA LEU A 107 -3.93 -1.23 24.74
C LEU A 107 -4.63 -1.08 26.09
N LEU A 108 -4.05 -0.31 27.00
CA LEU A 108 -4.80 0.28 28.10
C LEU A 108 -5.61 1.38 27.43
N LEU A 109 -6.86 1.04 27.08
CA LEU A 109 -7.90 2.01 26.83
C LEU A 109 -8.18 2.76 28.14
N GLU A 110 -7.31 3.70 28.50
CA GLU A 110 -7.60 4.72 29.49
C GLU A 110 -7.57 6.10 28.83
N GLN A 111 -8.78 6.49 28.42
CA GLN A 111 -9.35 7.83 28.42
C GLN A 111 -8.37 9.02 28.33
N ILE A 112 -8.27 9.58 27.12
CA ILE A 112 -8.25 11.04 26.98
C ILE A 112 -9.61 11.43 26.40
N GLY A 113 -10.39 12.09 27.25
CA GLY A 113 -11.75 12.52 26.94
C GLY A 113 -11.83 13.69 25.96
N THR A 114 -13.08 13.96 25.60
CA THR A 114 -13.63 15.15 24.93
C THR A 114 -13.39 15.28 23.44
N GLY A 115 -14.42 14.88 22.68
CA GLY A 115 -14.98 15.68 21.60
C GLY A 115 -14.02 16.17 20.52
N SER A 116 -13.84 15.35 19.49
CA SER A 116 -13.94 15.77 18.10
C SER A 116 -14.20 14.54 17.26
N VAL A 117 -15.32 14.54 16.53
CA VAL A 117 -15.43 13.73 15.32
C VAL A 117 -14.31 14.25 14.42
N VAL A 118 -13.12 13.62 14.46
CA VAL A 118 -12.11 13.89 13.46
C VAL A 118 -12.66 13.25 12.20
N ASN A 119 -13.28 14.09 11.39
CA ASN A 119 -13.61 13.77 10.03
C ASN A 119 -12.32 13.24 9.42
N VAL A 120 -12.23 11.92 9.22
CA VAL A 120 -11.13 11.28 8.48
C VAL A 120 -11.41 11.60 7.01
N GLY A 121 -11.37 12.88 6.70
CA GLY A 121 -11.38 13.41 5.36
C GLY A 121 -10.10 12.92 4.74
N PHE A 122 -10.20 11.78 4.07
CA PHE A 122 -9.25 11.39 3.05
C PHE A 122 -8.96 12.63 2.19
N PRO A 123 -7.71 13.03 1.98
CA PRO A 123 -7.37 13.41 0.64
C PRO A 123 -7.21 12.09 -0.14
N LEU A 124 -8.05 11.92 -1.15
CA LEU A 124 -7.77 10.95 -2.20
C LEU A 124 -6.38 11.27 -2.77
N THR A 125 -5.44 10.34 -2.62
CA THR A 125 -4.14 10.41 -3.29
C THR A 125 -4.35 10.14 -4.78
N SER A 126 -4.02 11.11 -5.62
CA SER A 126 -3.89 10.87 -7.06
C SER A 126 -2.57 10.14 -7.30
N ILE A 127 -2.64 8.91 -7.78
CA ILE A 127 -1.47 8.14 -8.19
C ILE A 127 -1.44 8.18 -9.71
N SER A 128 -0.46 8.89 -10.27
CA SER A 128 -0.26 8.99 -11.72
C SER A 128 0.98 8.21 -12.14
N CYS A 129 0.82 7.38 -13.17
CA CYS A 129 1.93 6.68 -13.80
C CYS A 129 2.33 7.49 -15.04
N HIS A 130 3.52 8.08 -15.02
CA HIS A 130 4.03 8.82 -16.17
C HIS A 130 4.58 7.84 -17.23
N SER A 131 4.62 8.29 -18.50
CA SER A 131 5.09 7.51 -19.65
C SER A 131 6.57 7.08 -19.58
N ASN A 132 7.32 7.60 -18.60
CA ASN A 132 8.70 7.24 -18.29
C ASN A 132 8.82 6.21 -17.14
N GLY A 133 7.71 5.65 -16.66
CA GLY A 133 7.70 4.67 -15.57
C GLY A 133 7.82 5.26 -14.16
N LEU A 134 7.84 6.59 -14.03
CA LEU A 134 7.82 7.26 -12.72
C LEU A 134 6.40 7.23 -12.16
N ILE A 135 6.24 6.64 -10.98
CA ILE A 135 4.98 6.70 -10.20
C ILE A 135 5.06 7.96 -9.36
N ARG A 136 4.20 8.94 -9.65
CA ARG A 136 4.08 10.17 -8.87
C ARG A 136 2.91 10.02 -7.90
N LEU A 137 3.22 10.13 -6.62
CA LEU A 137 2.25 10.19 -5.53
C LEU A 137 2.02 11.67 -5.21
N GLU A 138 0.85 12.19 -5.55
CA GLU A 138 0.47 13.54 -5.17
C GLU A 138 -0.33 13.47 -3.87
N ILE A 139 0.26 13.98 -2.79
CA ILE A 139 -0.43 14.22 -1.53
C ILE A 139 -1.20 15.52 -1.70
N VAL A 140 -2.49 15.43 -2.03
CA VAL A 140 -3.39 16.60 -2.00
C VAL A 140 -3.69 16.88 -0.51
N SER A 141 -3.56 18.13 -0.08
CA SER A 141 -3.89 18.56 1.30
C SER A 141 -5.28 19.18 1.35
#